data_AF-A0A0C3DYK9-F1
#
_entry.id   AF-A0A0C3DYK9-F1
#
_cell.length_a   1.000
_cell.length_b   1.000
_cell.length_c   1.000
_cell.angle_alpha   90.00
_cell.angle_beta   90.00
_cell.angle_gamma   90.00
#
_symmetry.space_group_name_H-M   'P 1'
#
loop_
_entity.id
_entity.type
_entity.pdbx_description
1 polymer ?
#
loop_
_entity_poly.entity_id
_entity_poly.type
_entity_poly.pdbx_seq_one_letter_code
_entity_poly.pdbx_strand_id
1 'polypeptide(L)'
;MRLINVNAFLERERLIREGKRVDRRAKVLEFGDDEVAEYAILSHRWTEKEVDYTEVVKLAKMDEEERSEIRQRDGYRKILQSCEQARKDGYEWLWVDTCCIDKRSSAELSEAINSMYRWYENSRVCYAYLHDVSSSSFPTAPNYERNVKSNGWPEWFSRGWTLQEMIAPMDLQFFNRDWHPIGDKRTLSPILEDITRVPQHILKEGLSSKRPCVAQIMSWAADRTTTRVEDKAYSLMGLLDVNMPMLYGEGKKAFHRLQLEIVRTSNDQSIFAW
;
A
#
# COMPACT_ATOMS: atom_id res chain seq x y z
N MET A 1 -4.05 -12.44 -7.71
CA MET A 1 -2.84 -11.70 -7.27
C MET A 1 -1.77 -12.66 -6.73
N ARG A 2 -0.53 -12.21 -6.48
CA ARG A 2 0.42 -13.01 -5.68
C ARG A 2 0.40 -12.59 -4.22
N LEU A 3 0.67 -13.54 -3.33
CA LEU A 3 0.70 -13.40 -1.89
C LEU A 3 1.96 -14.02 -1.32
N ILE A 4 2.49 -13.43 -0.25
CA ILE A 4 3.51 -14.04 0.58
C ILE A 4 2.85 -15.12 1.45
N ASN A 5 3.35 -16.34 1.36
CA ASN A 5 3.07 -17.39 2.35
C ASN A 5 3.86 -17.04 3.62
N VAL A 6 3.17 -16.53 4.64
CA VAL A 6 3.77 -15.97 5.86
C VAL A 6 4.60 -17.03 6.58
N ASN A 7 4.08 -18.24 6.72
CA ASN A 7 4.78 -19.32 7.40
C ASN A 7 6.04 -19.77 6.63
N ALA A 8 5.94 -19.94 5.31
CA ALA A 8 7.09 -20.29 4.49
C ALA A 8 8.18 -19.20 4.50
N PHE A 9 7.78 -17.92 4.50
CA PHE A 9 8.71 -16.80 4.56
C PHE A 9 9.46 -16.76 5.89
N LEU A 10 8.73 -16.86 7.01
CA LEU A 10 9.32 -16.81 8.35
C LEU A 10 10.18 -18.05 8.65
N GLU A 11 9.77 -19.23 8.20
CA GLU A 11 10.58 -20.44 8.35
C GLU A 11 11.88 -20.34 7.56
N ARG A 12 11.82 -19.81 6.32
CA ARG A 12 13.02 -19.53 5.53
C ARG A 12 13.97 -18.58 6.28
N GLU A 13 13.45 -17.48 6.80
CA GLU A 13 14.26 -16.50 7.54
C GLU A 13 14.89 -17.13 8.79
N ARG A 14 14.14 -17.95 9.53
CA ARG A 14 14.64 -18.69 10.69
C ARG A 14 15.79 -19.63 10.32
N LEU A 15 15.63 -20.44 9.27
CA LEU A 15 16.68 -21.34 8.81
C LEU A 15 17.95 -20.60 8.38
N ILE A 16 17.80 -19.46 7.70
CA ILE A 16 18.94 -18.60 7.33
C ILE A 16 19.68 -18.10 8.58
N ARG A 17 18.94 -17.59 9.59
CA ARG A 17 19.54 -17.08 10.84
C ARG A 17 20.25 -18.16 11.65
N GLU A 18 19.74 -19.39 11.63
CA GLU A 18 20.33 -20.54 12.31
C GLU A 18 21.49 -21.18 11.53
N GLY A 19 21.87 -20.65 10.36
CA GLY A 19 22.90 -21.23 9.50
C GLY A 19 22.51 -22.60 8.91
N LYS A 20 21.21 -22.92 8.91
CA LYS A 20 20.69 -24.21 8.42
C LYS A 20 20.46 -24.18 6.91
N ARG A 21 20.37 -25.38 6.33
CA ARG A 21 20.09 -25.54 4.90
C ARG A 21 18.66 -25.09 4.59
N VAL A 22 18.54 -24.09 3.72
CA VAL A 22 17.26 -23.60 3.20
C VAL A 22 16.87 -24.41 1.96
N ASP A 23 15.62 -24.83 1.87
CA ASP A 23 15.10 -25.42 0.62
C ASP A 23 14.99 -24.34 -0.46
N ARG A 24 15.76 -24.52 -1.54
CA ARG A 24 15.80 -23.63 -2.70
C ARG A 24 14.57 -23.73 -3.60
N ARG A 25 13.73 -24.75 -3.40
CA ARG A 25 12.50 -25.00 -4.16
C ARG A 25 11.24 -24.50 -3.47
N ALA A 26 11.27 -24.34 -2.15
CA ALA A 26 10.17 -23.78 -1.38
C ALA A 26 9.77 -22.40 -1.91
N LYS A 27 8.52 -22.26 -2.33
CA LYS A 27 7.95 -21.00 -2.79
C LYS A 27 7.52 -20.20 -1.56
N VAL A 28 7.85 -18.91 -1.56
CA VAL A 28 7.33 -17.95 -0.56
C VAL A 28 6.29 -17.02 -1.17
N LEU A 29 6.18 -16.99 -2.50
CA LEU A 29 5.17 -16.25 -3.23
C LEU A 29 4.30 -17.25 -4.00
N GLU A 30 2.99 -17.15 -3.81
CA GLU A 30 2.00 -18.01 -4.44
C GLU A 30 0.86 -17.19 -5.01
N PHE A 31 0.16 -17.72 -6.01
CA PHE A 31 -1.01 -17.05 -6.56
C PHE A 31 -2.22 -17.35 -5.68
N GLY A 32 -2.96 -16.30 -5.33
CA GLY A 32 -4.23 -16.37 -4.62
C GLY A 32 -5.29 -15.53 -5.32
N ASP A 33 -6.54 -15.97 -5.15
CA ASP A 33 -7.73 -15.21 -5.51
C ASP A 33 -8.06 -14.25 -4.35
N ASP A 34 -8.25 -12.97 -4.66
CA ASP A 34 -8.51 -11.95 -3.64
C ASP A 34 -9.90 -12.06 -3.01
N GLU A 35 -10.86 -12.76 -3.63
CA GLU A 35 -12.19 -12.99 -3.06
C GLU A 35 -12.23 -14.19 -2.11
N VAL A 36 -11.27 -15.12 -2.24
CA VAL A 36 -11.25 -16.39 -1.50
C VAL A 36 -10.17 -16.39 -0.42
N ALA A 37 -9.01 -15.79 -0.68
CA ALA A 37 -7.91 -15.80 0.27
C ALA A 37 -8.20 -14.85 1.43
N GLU A 38 -7.90 -15.30 2.65
CA GLU A 38 -7.87 -14.42 3.82
C GLU A 38 -6.44 -13.93 4.03
N TYR A 39 -6.20 -12.64 3.73
CA TYR A 39 -4.87 -12.05 3.75
C TYR A 39 -4.83 -10.71 4.48
N ALA A 40 -3.67 -10.43 5.06
CA ALA A 40 -3.28 -9.09 5.47
C ALA A 40 -2.64 -8.34 4.29
N ILE A 41 -2.67 -7.02 4.31
CA ILE A 41 -2.03 -6.17 3.29
C ILE A 41 -1.17 -5.08 3.94
N LEU A 42 -0.01 -4.77 3.34
CA LEU A 42 0.88 -3.71 3.82
C LEU A 42 0.71 -2.45 2.99
N SER A 43 0.31 -1.35 3.64
CA SER A 43 0.39 0.01 3.12
C SER A 43 1.62 0.72 3.69
N HIS A 44 2.49 1.26 2.83
CA HIS A 44 3.74 1.85 3.28
C HIS A 44 4.33 2.88 2.32
N ARG A 45 5.20 3.76 2.85
CA ARG A 45 6.08 4.60 2.04
C ARG A 45 7.31 3.81 1.58
N TRP A 46 7.57 3.78 0.28
CA TRP A 46 8.81 3.21 -0.26
C TRP A 46 10.00 4.03 0.22
N THR A 47 11.00 3.35 0.78
CA THR A 47 12.29 3.93 1.18
C THR A 47 13.35 3.66 0.11
N GLU A 48 14.61 4.06 0.35
CA GLU A 48 15.66 3.97 -0.67
C GLU A 48 16.04 2.52 -1.05
N LYS A 49 15.90 1.58 -0.11
CA LYS A 49 16.33 0.18 -0.27
C LYS A 49 15.16 -0.77 -0.04
N GLU A 50 14.25 -0.80 -1.02
CA GLU A 50 13.18 -1.79 -1.08
C GLU A 50 13.69 -3.15 -1.59
N VAL A 51 12.85 -4.18 -1.41
CA VAL A 51 13.10 -5.51 -1.97
C VAL A 51 12.01 -5.83 -2.99
N ASP A 52 12.42 -6.24 -4.18
CA ASP A 52 11.50 -6.57 -5.26
C ASP A 52 11.13 -8.07 -5.34
N TYR A 53 10.23 -8.39 -6.26
CA TYR A 53 9.80 -9.76 -6.55
C TYR A 53 10.97 -10.72 -6.83
N THR A 54 11.92 -10.28 -7.65
CA THR A 54 13.06 -11.10 -8.09
C THR A 54 13.97 -11.42 -6.92
N GLU A 55 14.23 -10.43 -6.06
CA GLU A 55 15.06 -10.58 -4.88
C GLU A 55 14.43 -11.55 -3.87
N VAL A 56 13.13 -11.42 -3.56
CA VAL A 56 12.42 -12.35 -2.66
C VAL A 56 12.43 -13.80 -3.19
N VAL A 57 12.23 -13.99 -4.49
CA VAL A 57 12.21 -15.32 -5.13
C VAL A 57 13.61 -15.95 -5.16
N LYS A 58 14.64 -15.15 -5.43
CA LYS A 58 16.02 -15.64 -5.57
C LYS A 58 16.78 -15.71 -4.25
N LEU A 59 16.29 -15.11 -3.17
CA LEU A 59 16.98 -15.02 -1.87
C LEU A 59 17.59 -16.35 -1.39
N ALA A 60 16.87 -17.46 -1.52
CA ALA A 60 17.35 -18.78 -1.10
C ALA A 60 18.47 -19.37 -1.99
N LYS A 61 18.66 -18.82 -3.19
CA LYS A 61 19.63 -19.26 -4.20
C LYS A 61 20.89 -18.38 -4.23
N MET A 62 20.82 -17.18 -3.66
CA MET A 62 21.94 -16.24 -3.54
C MET A 62 23.02 -16.77 -2.59
N ASP A 63 24.25 -16.32 -2.78
CA ASP A 63 25.32 -16.57 -1.82
C ASP A 63 25.04 -15.89 -0.47
N GLU A 64 25.93 -16.12 0.50
CA GLU A 64 25.72 -15.61 1.86
C GLU A 64 25.87 -14.09 1.95
N GLU A 65 26.76 -13.50 1.16
CA GLU A 65 27.07 -12.08 1.18
C GLU A 65 25.90 -11.26 0.61
N GLU A 66 25.44 -11.60 -0.60
CA GLU A 66 24.31 -10.94 -1.26
C GLU A 66 23.03 -11.08 -0.43
N ARG A 67 22.81 -12.27 0.15
CA ARG A 67 21.65 -12.52 1.02
C ARG A 67 21.71 -11.70 2.29
N SER A 68 22.89 -11.56 2.91
CA SER A 68 23.07 -10.73 4.11
C SER A 68 22.81 -9.26 3.81
N GLU A 69 23.30 -8.78 2.66
CA GLU A 69 23.09 -7.39 2.22
C GLU A 69 21.59 -7.08 2.06
N ILE A 70 20.84 -7.92 1.35
CA ILE A 70 19.39 -7.74 1.15
C ILE A 70 18.65 -7.74 2.49
N ARG A 71 18.99 -8.66 3.39
CA ARG A 71 18.34 -8.78 4.71
C ARG A 71 18.57 -7.58 5.63
N GLN A 72 19.63 -6.81 5.38
CA GLN A 72 19.92 -5.57 6.12
C GLN A 72 19.18 -4.34 5.58
N ARG A 73 18.48 -4.45 4.44
CA ARG A 73 17.70 -3.35 3.86
C ARG A 73 16.41 -3.09 4.64
N ASP A 74 16.02 -1.83 4.75
CA ASP A 74 14.77 -1.44 5.43
C ASP A 74 13.54 -2.08 4.79
N GLY A 75 13.50 -2.19 3.46
CA GLY A 75 12.40 -2.86 2.76
C GLY A 75 12.24 -4.32 3.15
N TYR A 76 13.36 -5.05 3.33
CA TYR A 76 13.29 -6.44 3.78
C TYR A 76 12.80 -6.54 5.22
N ARG A 77 13.35 -5.70 6.12
CA ARG A 77 12.92 -5.67 7.53
C ARG A 77 11.44 -5.39 7.67
N LYS A 78 10.92 -4.42 6.92
CA LYS A 78 9.48 -4.11 6.86
C LYS A 78 8.65 -5.33 6.47
N ILE A 79 9.03 -6.05 5.40
CA ILE A 79 8.32 -7.26 4.95
C ILE A 79 8.37 -8.34 6.03
N LEU A 80 9.54 -8.56 6.64
CA LEU A 80 9.71 -9.53 7.72
C LEU A 80 8.79 -9.22 8.91
N GLN A 81 8.82 -7.98 9.41
CA GLN A 81 7.98 -7.53 10.52
C GLN A 81 6.49 -7.59 10.18
N SER A 82 6.13 -7.30 8.92
CA SER A 82 4.76 -7.49 8.42
C SER A 82 4.32 -8.94 8.46
N CYS A 83 5.20 -9.87 8.09
CA CYS A 83 4.92 -11.32 8.18
C CYS A 83 4.79 -11.76 9.65
N GLU A 84 5.66 -11.25 10.54
CA GLU A 84 5.57 -11.54 11.97
C GLU A 84 4.24 -11.06 12.56
N GLN A 85 3.80 -9.84 12.20
CA GLN A 85 2.51 -9.29 12.61
C GLN A 85 1.34 -10.07 12.00
N ALA A 86 1.38 -10.39 10.71
CA ALA A 86 0.38 -11.23 10.04
C ALA A 86 0.21 -12.59 10.73
N ARG A 87 1.32 -13.27 11.06
CA ARG A 87 1.27 -14.54 11.78
C ARG A 87 0.68 -14.38 13.18
N LYS A 88 1.02 -13.30 13.89
CA LYS A 88 0.48 -12.99 15.23
C LYS A 88 -1.02 -12.80 15.20
N ASP A 89 -1.54 -12.17 14.14
CA ASP A 89 -2.96 -11.92 13.95
C ASP A 89 -3.70 -13.10 13.29
N GLY A 90 -2.99 -14.19 12.96
CA GLY A 90 -3.56 -15.44 12.46
C GLY A 90 -3.68 -15.55 10.94
N TYR A 91 -3.07 -14.65 10.17
CA TYR A 91 -3.13 -14.67 8.71
C TYR A 91 -2.00 -15.51 8.09
N GLU A 92 -2.38 -16.41 7.19
CA GLU A 92 -1.44 -17.22 6.41
C GLU A 92 -0.82 -16.43 5.25
N TRP A 93 -1.53 -15.42 4.75
CA TRP A 93 -1.18 -14.69 3.55
C TRP A 93 -0.96 -13.20 3.83
N LEU A 94 0.07 -12.63 3.19
CA LEU A 94 0.36 -11.20 3.23
C LEU A 94 0.58 -10.68 1.80
N TRP A 95 -0.02 -9.53 1.47
CA TRP A 95 0.27 -8.81 0.23
C TRP A 95 1.16 -7.59 0.50
N VAL A 96 2.18 -7.41 -0.34
CA VAL A 96 3.08 -6.24 -0.34
C VAL A 96 3.41 -5.84 -1.78
N ASP A 97 3.06 -4.62 -2.18
CA ASP A 97 3.19 -4.11 -3.56
C ASP A 97 4.63 -4.18 -4.12
N THR A 98 5.65 -4.06 -3.27
CA THR A 98 7.05 -4.08 -3.69
C THR A 98 7.50 -5.42 -4.24
N CYS A 99 7.02 -6.53 -3.66
CA CYS A 99 7.49 -7.88 -3.98
C CYS A 99 6.41 -8.86 -4.43
N CYS A 100 5.12 -8.55 -4.25
CA CYS A 100 4.01 -9.36 -4.76
C CYS A 100 3.67 -9.06 -6.23
N ILE A 101 4.16 -7.94 -6.77
CA ILE A 101 3.99 -7.57 -8.17
C ILE A 101 5.33 -7.78 -8.90
N ASP A 102 5.34 -8.62 -9.95
CA ASP A 102 6.46 -8.67 -10.89
C ASP A 102 6.36 -7.48 -11.84
N LYS A 103 6.96 -6.36 -11.43
CA LYS A 103 6.98 -5.09 -12.18
C LYS A 103 7.68 -5.19 -13.54
N ARG A 104 8.34 -6.30 -13.85
CA ARG A 104 8.95 -6.57 -15.18
C ARG A 104 7.91 -7.08 -16.18
N SER A 105 6.80 -7.65 -15.69
CA SER A 105 5.66 -8.04 -16.50
C SER A 105 4.70 -6.86 -16.62
N SER A 106 4.66 -6.22 -17.79
CA SER A 106 3.76 -5.10 -18.05
C SER A 106 2.29 -5.48 -17.89
N ALA A 107 1.93 -6.70 -18.28
CA ALA A 107 0.59 -7.25 -18.11
C ALA A 107 0.21 -7.33 -16.62
N GLU A 108 1.10 -7.87 -15.80
CA GLU A 108 0.85 -8.01 -14.37
C GLU A 108 0.84 -6.67 -13.65
N LEU A 109 1.76 -5.76 -14.00
CA LEU A 109 1.76 -4.40 -13.45
C LEU A 109 0.45 -3.66 -13.78
N SER A 110 -0.05 -3.81 -15.00
CA SER A 110 -1.32 -3.22 -15.42
C SER A 110 -2.52 -3.82 -14.69
N GLU A 111 -2.56 -5.15 -14.55
CA GLU A 111 -3.60 -5.84 -13.77
C GLU A 111 -3.57 -5.39 -12.31
N ALA A 112 -2.37 -5.32 -11.71
CA ALA A 112 -2.20 -4.92 -10.32
C ALA A 112 -2.66 -3.50 -10.05
N ILE A 113 -2.30 -2.54 -10.90
CA ILE A 113 -2.74 -1.15 -10.72
C ILE A 113 -4.26 -1.02 -10.86
N ASN A 114 -4.88 -1.70 -11.84
CA ASN A 114 -6.34 -1.67 -12.00
C ASN A 114 -7.08 -2.40 -10.86
N SER A 115 -6.42 -3.33 -10.16
CA SER A 115 -7.04 -4.14 -9.11
C SER A 115 -6.68 -3.69 -7.69
N MET A 116 -5.75 -2.74 -7.53
CA MET A 116 -5.16 -2.40 -6.23
C MET A 116 -6.21 -1.98 -5.20
N TYR A 117 -7.17 -1.13 -5.58
CA TYR A 117 -8.28 -0.76 -4.69
C TYR A 117 -9.03 -1.97 -4.17
N ARG A 118 -9.43 -2.87 -5.07
CA ARG A 118 -10.15 -4.11 -4.73
C ARG A 118 -9.31 -5.00 -3.82
N TRP A 119 -8.00 -5.08 -4.06
CA TRP A 119 -7.10 -5.85 -3.19
C TRP A 119 -6.94 -5.25 -1.80
N TYR A 120 -7.02 -3.94 -1.64
CA TYR A 120 -7.10 -3.34 -0.31
C TYR A 120 -8.49 -3.55 0.32
N GLU A 121 -9.56 -3.39 -0.45
CA GLU A 121 -10.94 -3.58 0.01
C GLU A 121 -11.20 -5.01 0.51
N ASN A 122 -10.70 -6.02 -0.20
CA ASN A 122 -10.87 -7.43 0.13
C ASN A 122 -9.91 -7.94 1.23
N SER A 123 -8.91 -7.15 1.62
CA SER A 123 -8.00 -7.53 2.69
C SER A 123 -8.74 -7.62 4.04
N ARG A 124 -8.33 -8.57 4.88
CA ARG A 124 -8.89 -8.72 6.24
C ARG A 124 -8.39 -7.64 7.19
N VAL A 125 -7.15 -7.21 7.00
CA VAL A 125 -6.51 -6.10 7.72
C VAL A 125 -5.46 -5.44 6.85
N CYS A 126 -5.43 -4.11 6.87
CA CYS A 126 -4.35 -3.32 6.30
C CYS A 126 -3.43 -2.80 7.41
N TYR A 127 -2.14 -3.12 7.33
CA TYR A 127 -1.12 -2.53 8.19
C TYR A 127 -0.56 -1.27 7.52
N ALA A 128 -0.85 -0.10 8.09
CA ALA A 128 -0.27 1.16 7.65
C ALA A 128 1.01 1.45 8.44
N TYR A 129 2.16 1.25 7.79
CA TYR A 129 3.47 1.42 8.41
C TYR A 129 4.00 2.86 8.23
N LEU A 130 4.10 3.59 9.34
CA LEU A 130 4.59 4.97 9.40
C LEU A 130 6.07 4.99 9.80
N HIS A 131 6.94 4.81 8.81
CA HIS A 131 8.40 4.69 8.97
C HIS A 131 9.09 5.88 9.65
N ASP A 132 8.45 7.05 9.63
CA ASP A 132 8.94 8.33 10.12
C ASP A 132 8.27 8.75 11.44
N VAL A 133 7.50 7.87 12.08
CA VAL A 133 6.92 8.06 13.43
C VAL A 133 7.69 7.20 14.43
N SER A 134 8.23 7.81 15.50
CA SER A 134 8.92 7.08 16.58
C SER A 134 8.17 7.10 17.91
N SER A 135 7.06 7.82 18.02
CA SER A 135 6.22 7.82 19.23
C SER A 135 5.44 6.51 19.32
N SER A 136 5.09 6.13 20.55
CA SER A 136 4.16 5.02 20.83
C SER A 136 2.68 5.42 20.69
N SER A 137 2.39 6.65 20.28
CA SER A 137 1.05 7.17 20.02
C SER A 137 0.96 7.73 18.61
N PHE A 138 -0.25 7.70 18.04
CA PHE A 138 -0.54 8.32 16.76
C PHE A 138 -0.29 9.84 16.79
N PRO A 139 0.28 10.45 15.73
CA PRO A 139 0.49 11.89 15.68
C PRO A 139 -0.86 12.62 15.63
N THR A 140 -1.09 13.54 16.57
CA THR A 140 -2.32 14.34 16.65
C THR A 140 -2.11 15.81 16.27
N ALA A 141 -0.86 16.21 15.98
CA ALA A 141 -0.50 17.56 15.58
C ALA A 141 0.67 17.52 14.57
N PRO A 142 0.77 18.51 13.67
CA PRO A 142 1.87 18.61 12.72
C PRO A 142 3.20 18.89 13.45
N ASN A 143 4.25 18.16 13.06
CA ASN A 143 5.63 18.39 13.47
C ASN A 143 6.44 18.92 12.29
N TYR A 144 6.50 20.24 12.15
CA TYR A 144 7.18 20.90 11.04
C TYR A 144 8.70 20.75 11.06
N GLU A 145 9.32 20.45 12.20
CA GLU A 145 10.76 20.22 12.28
C GLU A 145 11.15 18.88 11.67
N ARG A 146 10.36 17.83 11.93
CA ARG A 146 10.63 16.47 11.46
C ARG A 146 10.11 16.24 10.04
N ASN A 147 8.93 16.76 9.73
CA ASN A 147 8.16 16.40 8.54
C ASN A 147 7.96 17.61 7.60
N VAL A 148 9.04 18.37 7.35
CA VAL A 148 9.03 19.60 6.54
C VAL A 148 8.40 19.36 5.16
N LYS A 149 8.70 18.22 4.53
CA LYS A 149 8.28 17.88 3.15
C LYS A 149 6.82 17.42 3.04
N SER A 150 6.13 17.23 4.15
CA SER A 150 4.77 16.67 4.24
C SER A 150 3.88 17.50 5.16
N ASN A 151 4.12 18.81 5.22
CA ASN A 151 3.34 19.78 5.99
C ASN A 151 3.20 19.41 7.48
N GLY A 152 4.26 18.86 8.06
CA GLY A 152 4.30 18.45 9.46
C GLY A 152 3.73 17.05 9.74
N TRP A 153 3.06 16.41 8.80
CA TRP A 153 2.49 15.07 8.97
C TRP A 153 3.43 13.98 8.47
N PRO A 154 3.30 12.72 8.95
CA PRO A 154 4.04 11.60 8.38
C PRO A 154 3.93 11.56 6.85
N GLU A 155 5.01 11.25 6.16
CA GLU A 155 5.09 11.26 4.68
C GLU A 155 4.06 10.33 4.03
N TRP A 156 3.58 9.32 4.76
CA TRP A 156 2.50 8.45 4.31
C TRP A 156 1.25 9.24 3.90
N PHE A 157 0.88 10.31 4.61
CA PHE A 157 -0.30 11.12 4.31
C PHE A 157 -0.16 12.00 3.07
N SER A 158 1.07 12.31 2.63
CA SER A 158 1.30 13.16 1.45
C SER A 158 1.34 12.38 0.13
N ARG A 159 1.23 11.04 0.17
CA ARG A 159 1.24 10.16 -1.01
C ARG A 159 -0.10 10.14 -1.73
N GLY A 160 -0.09 10.09 -3.05
CA GLY A 160 -1.29 9.85 -3.86
C GLY A 160 -1.96 8.51 -3.55
N TRP A 161 -1.21 7.40 -3.66
CA TRP A 161 -1.72 6.03 -3.47
C TRP A 161 -2.39 5.79 -2.12
N THR A 162 -1.89 6.42 -1.05
CA THR A 162 -2.43 6.31 0.31
C THR A 162 -3.93 6.55 0.40
N LEU A 163 -4.56 7.33 -0.49
CA LEU A 163 -6.02 7.49 -0.46
C LEU A 163 -6.75 6.16 -0.65
N GLN A 164 -6.36 5.38 -1.65
CA GLN A 164 -6.95 4.05 -1.89
C GLN A 164 -6.60 3.10 -0.75
N GLU A 165 -5.33 3.10 -0.34
CA GLU A 165 -4.82 2.23 0.73
C GLU A 165 -5.48 2.53 2.10
N MET A 166 -5.98 3.75 2.29
CA MET A 166 -6.68 4.17 3.53
C MET A 166 -8.18 3.96 3.46
N ILE A 167 -8.81 4.32 2.34
CA ILE A 167 -10.28 4.32 2.19
C ILE A 167 -10.79 2.91 1.97
N ALA A 168 -10.15 2.12 1.11
CA ALA A 168 -10.63 0.80 0.69
C ALA A 168 -10.73 -0.24 1.82
N PRO A 169 -9.68 -0.49 2.64
CA PRO A 169 -9.74 -1.60 3.60
C PRO A 169 -10.68 -1.28 4.76
N MET A 170 -11.52 -2.24 5.17
CA MET A 170 -12.44 -2.02 6.29
C MET A 170 -11.74 -1.94 7.66
N ASP A 171 -10.70 -2.75 7.87
CA ASP A 171 -9.81 -2.68 9.03
C ASP A 171 -8.43 -2.16 8.59
N LEU A 172 -8.00 -1.06 9.19
CA LEU A 172 -6.68 -0.48 8.97
C LEU A 172 -6.07 -0.11 10.31
N GLN A 173 -4.92 -0.70 10.59
CA GLN A 173 -4.17 -0.54 11.82
C GLN A 173 -2.86 0.18 11.54
N PHE A 174 -2.57 1.22 12.32
CA PHE A 174 -1.36 2.02 12.18
C PHE A 174 -0.24 1.48 13.06
N PHE A 175 0.96 1.41 12.48
CA PHE A 175 2.19 1.01 13.16
C PHE A 175 3.25 2.10 13.01
N ASN A 176 4.00 2.34 14.08
CA ASN A 176 5.15 3.24 14.03
C ASN A 176 6.39 2.56 13.41
N ARG A 177 7.52 3.27 13.35
CA ARG A 177 8.81 2.76 12.83
C ARG A 177 9.30 1.48 13.52
N ASP A 178 8.96 1.31 14.78
CA ASP A 178 9.37 0.16 15.60
C ASP A 178 8.31 -0.95 15.63
N TRP A 179 7.32 -0.90 14.73
CA TRP A 179 6.20 -1.85 14.66
C TRP A 179 5.34 -1.94 15.93
N HIS A 180 5.28 -0.86 16.71
CA HIS A 180 4.30 -0.73 17.78
C HIS A 180 2.96 -0.27 17.19
N PRO A 181 1.83 -0.89 17.58
CA PRO A 181 0.51 -0.42 17.19
C PRO A 181 0.25 0.94 17.82
N ILE A 182 -0.20 1.90 17.02
CA ILE A 182 -0.43 3.29 17.45
C ILE A 182 -1.89 3.75 17.27
N GLY A 183 -2.76 2.88 16.75
CA GLY A 183 -4.21 3.10 16.67
C GLY A 183 -4.81 2.48 15.40
N ASP A 184 -6.12 2.61 15.23
CA ASP A 184 -6.86 2.11 14.07
C ASP A 184 -7.65 3.21 13.36
N LYS A 185 -7.97 3.00 12.08
CA LYS A 185 -8.69 3.97 11.25
C LYS A 185 -10.04 4.39 11.82
N ARG A 186 -10.79 3.49 12.46
CA ARG A 186 -12.15 3.78 12.93
C ARG A 186 -12.12 4.68 14.16
N THR A 187 -11.21 4.41 15.09
CA THR A 187 -11.03 5.23 16.30
C THR A 187 -10.35 6.57 15.99
N LEU A 188 -9.42 6.58 15.05
CA LEU A 188 -8.68 7.77 14.62
C LEU A 188 -9.41 8.61 13.56
N SER A 189 -10.62 8.24 13.14
CA SER A 189 -11.31 8.91 12.04
C SER A 189 -11.43 10.44 12.19
N PRO A 190 -11.65 11.03 13.38
CA PRO A 190 -11.70 12.49 13.51
C PRO A 190 -10.36 13.14 13.15
N ILE A 191 -9.25 12.59 13.65
CA ILE A 191 -7.90 13.09 13.38
C ILE A 191 -7.56 12.88 11.89
N LEU A 192 -7.93 11.72 11.33
CA LEU A 192 -7.70 11.42 9.92
C LEU A 192 -8.49 12.34 8.99
N GLU A 193 -9.70 12.76 9.36
CA GLU A 193 -10.48 13.76 8.62
C GLU A 193 -9.74 15.10 8.60
N ASP A 194 -9.19 15.56 9.73
CA ASP A 194 -8.40 16.80 9.80
C ASP A 194 -7.14 16.73 8.91
N ILE A 195 -6.45 15.59 8.89
CA ILE A 195 -5.22 15.41 8.11
C ILE A 195 -5.53 15.29 6.62
N THR A 196 -6.56 14.53 6.25
CA THR A 196 -6.76 14.05 4.87
C THR A 196 -7.91 14.71 4.13
N ARG A 197 -8.79 15.41 4.85
CA ARG A 197 -10.08 15.95 4.38
C ARG A 197 -11.08 14.89 3.92
N VAL A 198 -10.80 13.61 4.18
CA VAL A 198 -11.72 12.51 3.89
C VAL A 198 -12.73 12.42 5.03
N PRO A 199 -14.04 12.53 4.75
CA PRO A 199 -15.05 12.53 5.81
C PRO A 199 -15.03 11.26 6.66
N GLN A 200 -15.32 11.40 7.96
CA GLN A 200 -15.31 10.26 8.90
C GLN A 200 -16.16 9.07 8.47
N HIS A 201 -17.33 9.33 7.89
CA HIS A 201 -18.22 8.25 7.43
C HIS A 201 -17.56 7.46 6.28
N ILE A 202 -16.85 8.13 5.36
CA ILE A 202 -16.10 7.46 4.29
C ILE A 202 -14.93 6.64 4.86
N LEU A 203 -14.22 7.18 5.87
CA LEU A 203 -13.13 6.43 6.52
C LEU A 203 -13.64 5.17 7.23
N LYS A 204 -14.83 5.22 7.82
CA LYS A 204 -15.43 4.12 8.61
C LYS A 204 -16.21 3.10 7.78
N GLU A 205 -16.82 3.53 6.69
CA GLU A 205 -17.80 2.73 5.91
C GLU A 205 -17.34 2.47 4.47
N GLY A 206 -16.27 3.12 4.01
CA GLY A 206 -15.85 3.07 2.61
C GLY A 206 -16.72 3.94 1.69
N LEU A 207 -16.69 3.65 0.38
CA LEU A 207 -17.41 4.42 -0.64
C LEU A 207 -18.82 3.87 -0.95
N SER A 208 -19.23 2.77 -0.32
CA SER A 208 -20.44 2.01 -0.68
C SER A 208 -21.75 2.63 -0.17
N SER A 209 -21.74 3.36 0.95
CA SER A 209 -22.98 3.88 1.57
C SER A 209 -23.46 5.19 0.94
N LYS A 210 -22.58 6.19 0.82
CA LYS A 210 -22.85 7.51 0.23
C LYS A 210 -21.66 7.96 -0.59
N ARG A 211 -21.60 7.50 -1.83
CA ARG A 211 -20.48 7.79 -2.72
C ARG A 211 -20.35 9.31 -2.95
N PRO A 212 -19.19 9.92 -2.65
CA PRO A 212 -18.95 11.34 -2.89
C PRO A 212 -18.91 11.67 -4.38
N CYS A 213 -19.13 12.95 -4.70
CA CYS A 213 -18.98 13.44 -6.07
C CYS A 213 -17.51 13.41 -6.51
N VAL A 214 -17.30 13.44 -7.83
CA VAL A 214 -15.98 13.40 -8.45
C VAL A 214 -15.09 14.53 -7.93
N ALA A 215 -15.60 15.77 -7.85
CA ALA A 215 -14.83 16.90 -7.33
C ALA A 215 -14.35 16.67 -5.89
N GLN A 216 -15.20 16.07 -5.04
CA GLN A 216 -14.84 15.81 -3.65
C GLN A 216 -13.71 14.78 -3.57
N ILE A 217 -13.78 13.69 -4.36
CA ILE A 217 -12.70 12.69 -4.42
C ILE A 217 -11.40 13.31 -4.95
N MET A 218 -11.48 14.12 -6.01
CA MET A 218 -10.33 14.84 -6.57
C MET A 218 -9.73 15.84 -5.56
N SER A 219 -10.55 16.50 -4.75
CA SER A 219 -10.10 17.46 -3.73
C SER A 219 -9.19 16.81 -2.67
N TRP A 220 -9.43 15.54 -2.33
CA TRP A 220 -8.59 14.80 -1.38
C TRP A 220 -7.18 14.53 -1.94
N ALA A 221 -7.04 14.57 -3.25
CA ALA A 221 -5.81 14.29 -3.98
C ALA A 221 -4.99 15.55 -4.31
N ALA A 222 -5.60 16.74 -4.21
CA ALA A 222 -5.03 18.00 -4.71
C ALA A 222 -3.62 18.29 -4.19
N ASP A 223 -3.38 18.07 -2.88
CA ASP A 223 -2.11 18.38 -2.21
C ASP A 223 -1.17 17.17 -2.10
N ARG A 224 -1.53 16.04 -2.73
CA ARG A 224 -0.76 14.81 -2.66
C ARG A 224 0.28 14.71 -3.78
N THR A 225 1.35 13.97 -3.49
CA THR A 225 2.50 13.80 -4.35
C THR A 225 2.67 12.35 -4.77
N THR A 226 3.21 12.17 -5.96
CA THR A 226 3.52 10.86 -6.54
C THR A 226 4.92 10.88 -7.13
N THR A 227 5.58 9.72 -7.15
CA THR A 227 6.93 9.60 -7.72
C THR A 227 6.91 9.75 -9.24
N ARG A 228 5.97 9.06 -9.90
CA ARG A 228 5.71 9.24 -11.33
C ARG A 228 4.53 10.18 -11.52
N VAL A 229 4.58 11.02 -12.55
CA VAL A 229 3.52 12.00 -12.80
C VAL A 229 2.20 11.33 -13.19
N GLU A 230 2.27 10.17 -13.86
CA GLU A 230 1.11 9.37 -14.27
C GLU A 230 0.37 8.78 -13.06
N ASP A 231 1.08 8.47 -11.97
CA ASP A 231 0.48 7.92 -10.76
C ASP A 231 -0.50 8.91 -10.09
N LYS A 232 -0.46 10.21 -10.42
CA LYS A 232 -1.50 11.15 -10.00
C LYS A 232 -2.88 10.75 -10.53
N ALA A 233 -2.92 10.15 -11.71
CA ALA A 233 -4.14 9.62 -12.31
C ALA A 233 -4.42 8.21 -11.77
N TYR A 234 -3.42 7.32 -11.80
CA TYR A 234 -3.63 5.91 -11.46
C TYR A 234 -4.02 5.69 -10.00
N SER A 235 -3.50 6.50 -9.07
CA SER A 235 -3.89 6.48 -7.66
C SER A 235 -5.32 6.96 -7.38
N LEU A 236 -6.09 7.37 -8.38
CA LEU A 236 -7.51 7.74 -8.24
C LEU A 236 -8.47 6.74 -8.90
N MET A 237 -7.97 5.84 -9.73
CA MET A 237 -8.79 4.94 -10.53
C MET A 237 -9.79 4.13 -9.71
N GLY A 238 -9.34 3.51 -8.61
CA GLY A 238 -10.23 2.74 -7.76
C GLY A 238 -11.24 3.58 -6.98
N LEU A 239 -10.87 4.79 -6.55
CA LEU A 239 -11.81 5.71 -5.89
C LEU A 239 -12.93 6.17 -6.83
N LEU A 240 -12.57 6.35 -8.10
CA LEU A 240 -13.46 6.84 -9.16
C LEU A 240 -14.10 5.70 -9.97
N ASP A 241 -13.77 4.44 -9.64
CA ASP A 241 -14.30 3.21 -10.27
C ASP A 241 -14.17 3.24 -11.80
N VAL A 242 -12.94 3.51 -12.26
CA VAL A 242 -12.59 3.54 -13.67
C VAL A 242 -11.35 2.70 -13.95
N ASN A 243 -11.35 2.03 -15.09
CA ASN A 243 -10.22 1.22 -15.56
C ASN A 243 -9.63 1.86 -16.81
N MET A 244 -8.30 1.89 -16.91
CA MET A 244 -7.60 2.41 -18.09
C MET A 244 -6.24 1.73 -18.27
N PRO A 245 -5.70 1.68 -19.50
CA PRO A 245 -4.35 1.17 -19.74
C PRO A 245 -3.24 1.99 -19.08
N MET A 246 -2.25 1.32 -18.47
CA MET A 246 -1.08 1.94 -17.84
C MET A 246 -0.01 2.29 -18.89
N LEU A 247 0.14 3.58 -19.22
CA LEU A 247 1.12 4.07 -20.20
C LEU A 247 2.16 4.98 -19.53
N TYR A 248 3.10 4.39 -18.80
CA TYR A 248 4.22 5.17 -18.23
C TYR A 248 5.07 5.82 -19.34
N GLY A 249 5.32 7.12 -19.22
CA GLY A 249 5.97 7.95 -20.23
C GLY A 249 5.02 8.92 -20.94
N GLU A 250 3.70 8.78 -20.78
CA GLU A 250 2.72 9.71 -21.34
C GLU A 250 2.63 11.04 -20.57
N GLY A 251 3.21 11.10 -19.37
CA GLY A 251 3.27 12.30 -18.56
C GLY A 251 1.89 12.74 -18.04
N LYS A 252 1.61 14.05 -18.09
CA LYS A 252 0.34 14.63 -17.63
C LYS A 252 -0.88 14.15 -18.45
N LYS A 253 -0.68 13.54 -19.62
CA LYS A 253 -1.76 12.99 -20.45
C LYS A 253 -2.53 11.86 -19.74
N ALA A 254 -1.89 11.15 -18.81
CA ALA A 254 -2.55 10.14 -18.00
C ALA A 254 -3.75 10.72 -17.22
N PHE A 255 -3.61 11.92 -16.67
CA PHE A 255 -4.68 12.59 -15.94
C PHE A 255 -5.83 13.04 -16.86
N HIS A 256 -5.50 13.50 -18.07
CA HIS A 256 -6.53 13.81 -19.07
C HIS A 256 -7.33 12.57 -19.46
N ARG A 257 -6.67 11.42 -19.62
CA ARG A 257 -7.36 10.15 -19.89
C ARG A 257 -8.24 9.71 -18.72
N LEU A 258 -7.78 9.88 -17.48
CA LEU A 258 -8.62 9.65 -16.29
C LEU A 258 -9.91 10.49 -16.37
N GLN A 259 -9.80 11.78 -16.68
CA GLN A 259 -10.99 12.64 -16.83
C GLN A 259 -11.92 12.15 -17.95
N LEU A 260 -11.37 11.70 -19.08
CA LEU A 260 -12.17 11.13 -20.16
C LEU A 260 -12.91 9.85 -19.74
N GLU A 261 -12.26 8.93 -19.01
CA GLU A 261 -12.93 7.71 -18.52
C GLU A 261 -14.04 8.03 -17.51
N ILE A 262 -13.84 9.03 -16.64
CA ILE A 262 -14.88 9.48 -15.70
C ILE A 262 -16.06 10.07 -16.47
N VAL A 263 -15.84 10.96 -17.43
CA VAL A 263 -16.92 11.58 -18.23
C VAL A 263 -17.69 10.54 -19.06
N ARG A 264 -17.02 9.47 -19.50
CA ARG A 264 -17.67 8.37 -20.23
C ARG A 264 -18.61 7.53 -19.37
N THR A 265 -18.30 7.40 -18.08
CA THR A 265 -18.98 6.45 -17.17
C THR A 265 -19.86 7.14 -16.13
N SER A 266 -19.72 8.46 -15.96
CA SER A 266 -20.44 9.26 -14.96
C SER A 266 -21.04 10.52 -15.57
N ASN A 267 -22.25 10.88 -15.12
CA ASN A 267 -22.91 12.15 -15.44
C ASN A 267 -22.60 13.26 -14.42
N ASP A 268 -21.70 13.00 -13.47
CA ASP A 268 -21.31 13.96 -12.43
C ASP A 268 -20.54 15.16 -13.03
N GLN A 269 -21.24 16.27 -13.17
CA GLN A 269 -20.69 17.52 -13.71
C GLN A 269 -19.65 18.18 -12.79
N SER A 270 -19.51 17.73 -11.54
CA SER A 270 -18.52 18.28 -10.61
C SER A 270 -17.07 18.06 -11.09
N ILE A 271 -16.84 17.15 -12.04
CA ILE A 271 -15.52 16.98 -12.69
C ILE A 271 -14.95 18.27 -13.29
N PHE A 272 -15.81 19.25 -13.62
CA PHE A 272 -15.40 20.55 -14.15
C PHE A 272 -15.15 21.62 -13.06
N ALA A 273 -15.32 21.27 -11.79
CA ALA A 273 -15.28 22.19 -10.64
C ALA A 273 -14.18 21.84 -9.61
N TRP A 274 -13.15 21.10 -10.02
CA TRP A 274 -12.06 20.62 -9.15
C TRP A 274 -10.80 21.50 -9.23
#